data_AF-A0A9P6ZQ74-F1
#
_entry.id   AF-A0A9P6ZQ74-F1
#
_cell.length_a   1.000
_cell.length_b   1.000
_cell.length_c   1.000
_cell.angle_alpha   90.00
_cell.angle_beta   90.00
_cell.angle_gamma   90.00
#
_symmetry.space_group_name_H-M   'P 1'
#
loop_
_entity.id
_entity.type
_entity.pdbx_description
1 polymer ?
#
loop_
_entity_poly.entity_id
_entity_poly.type
_entity_poly.pdbx_seq_one_letter_code
_entity_poly.pdbx_strand_id
1 'polypeptide(L)'
;MLREGFLNLERMIQDLSHKTAIPAHQIFALWNKSPARSSNTVNHWNAYSSYFKDNLKNELARLGGKAPEMHGTPSTTVRCNCYELFKAEFPDKWQRILELHEQSAMLLGNPQTVAMRGQEFQKFGTKISGL
;
A
#
# COMPACT_ATOMS: atom_id res chain seq x y z
N MET A 1 7.32 22.11 27.47
CA MET A 1 6.36 21.96 26.35
C MET A 1 6.86 21.02 25.26
N LEU A 2 7.91 21.34 24.49
CA LEU A 2 8.37 20.44 23.41
C LEU A 2 8.87 19.06 23.89
N ARG A 3 9.67 19.05 24.96
CA ARG A 3 10.18 17.80 25.56
C ARG A 3 9.08 16.84 26.00
N GLU A 4 8.03 17.39 26.60
CA GLU A 4 6.84 16.65 27.03
C GLU A 4 6.04 16.13 25.84
N GLY A 5 5.91 16.95 24.79
CA GLY A 5 5.34 16.51 23.51
C GLY A 5 6.09 15.33 22.90
N PHE A 6 7.42 15.35 22.90
CA PHE A 6 8.22 14.23 22.40
C PHE A 6 8.06 12.96 23.24
N LEU A 7 8.02 13.08 24.57
CA LEU A 7 7.76 11.94 25.45
C LEU A 7 6.37 11.32 25.22
N ASN A 8 5.36 12.15 24.96
CA ASN A 8 4.02 11.66 24.64
C ASN A 8 3.98 10.94 23.28
N LEU A 9 4.67 11.47 22.26
CA LEU A 9 4.81 10.80 20.96
C LEU A 9 5.52 9.46 21.07
N GLU A 10 6.63 9.41 21.81
CA GLU A 10 7.38 8.19 22.05
C GLU A 10 6.52 7.14 22.75
N ARG A 11 5.77 7.53 23.78
CA ARG A 11 4.83 6.64 24.47
C ARG A 11 3.76 6.06 23.54
N MET A 12 3.15 6.89 22.69
CA MET A 12 2.15 6.43 21.72
C MET A 12 2.74 5.45 20.71
N ILE A 13 3.96 5.69 20.25
CA ILE A 13 4.63 4.82 19.28
C ILE A 13 5.03 3.49 19.91
N GLN A 14 5.49 3.50 21.17
CA GLN A 14 5.76 2.27 21.90
C GLN A 14 4.48 1.46 22.16
N ASP A 15 3.37 2.12 22.49
CA ASP A 15 2.07 1.47 22.67
C ASP A 15 1.57 0.84 21.35
N LEU A 16 1.68 1.57 20.23
CA LEU A 16 1.41 1.04 18.89
C LEU A 16 2.31 -0.15 18.56
N SER A 17 3.59 -0.09 18.91
CA SER A 17 4.55 -1.17 18.68
C SER A 17 4.15 -2.44 19.41
N HIS A 18 3.75 -2.32 20.68
CA HIS A 18 3.26 -3.45 21.47
C HIS A 18 1.96 -4.04 20.92
N LYS A 19 1.00 -3.19 20.55
CA LYS A 19 -0.32 -3.64 20.05
C LYS A 19 -0.27 -4.28 18.67
N THR A 20 0.64 -3.84 17.81
CA THR A 20 0.72 -4.28 16.41
C THR A 20 1.86 -5.26 16.14
N ALA A 21 2.74 -5.48 17.11
CA ALA A 21 4.03 -6.18 16.94
C ALA A 21 4.93 -5.57 15.85
N ILE A 22 4.64 -4.36 15.38
CA ILE A 22 5.47 -3.63 14.41
C ILE A 22 6.54 -2.87 15.18
N PRO A 23 7.83 -2.95 14.80
CA PRO A 23 8.88 -2.18 15.47
C PRO A 23 8.63 -0.66 15.41
N ALA A 24 8.92 0.06 16.51
CA ALA A 24 8.74 1.51 16.62
C ALA A 24 9.31 2.32 15.44
N HIS A 25 10.48 1.93 14.92
CA HIS A 25 11.10 2.60 13.76
C HIS A 25 10.27 2.43 12.47
N GLN A 26 9.62 1.28 12.29
CA GLN A 26 8.72 1.05 11.15
C GLN A 26 7.43 1.83 11.32
N ILE A 27 6.90 1.95 12.55
CA ILE A 27 5.76 2.82 12.84
C ILE A 27 6.08 4.28 12.50
N PHE A 28 7.27 4.78 12.84
CA PHE A 28 7.71 6.11 12.43
C PHE A 28 7.79 6.25 10.90
N ALA A 29 8.33 5.23 10.20
CA ALA A 29 8.40 5.25 8.74
C ALA A 29 7.00 5.25 8.09
N LEU A 30 6.06 4.46 8.62
CA LEU A 30 4.66 4.44 8.20
C LEU A 30 3.96 5.77 8.50
N TRP A 31 4.19 6.34 9.67
CA TRP A 31 3.65 7.65 10.05
C TRP A 31 4.13 8.77 9.12
N ASN A 32 5.39 8.74 8.71
CA ASN A 32 5.94 9.70 7.75
C ASN A 32 5.40 9.52 6.32
N LYS A 33 5.05 8.28 5.95
CA LYS A 33 4.45 7.95 4.65
C LYS A 33 2.93 8.11 4.62
N SER A 34 2.29 8.30 5.78
CA SER A 34 0.84 8.36 5.89
C SER A 34 0.27 9.50 5.01
N PRO A 35 -0.73 9.21 4.17
CA PRO A 35 -1.32 10.20 3.27
C PRO A 35 -1.99 11.37 4.01
N ALA A 36 -2.29 11.22 5.31
CA ALA A 36 -2.74 12.34 6.14
C ALA A 36 -1.70 13.49 6.24
N ARG A 37 -0.43 13.24 5.92
CA ARG A 37 0.66 14.24 5.96
C ARG A 37 1.16 14.67 4.59
N SER A 38 0.95 13.90 3.53
CA SER A 38 1.23 14.35 2.17
C SER A 38 -0.01 15.03 1.62
N SER A 39 -0.01 16.36 1.56
CA SER A 39 -1.01 17.17 0.85
C SER A 39 -1.04 16.93 -0.67
N ASN A 40 -0.41 15.86 -1.15
CA ASN A 40 -0.42 15.47 -2.53
C ASN A 40 -1.82 14.91 -2.81
N THR A 41 -2.64 15.70 -3.49
CA THR A 41 -3.80 15.22 -4.23
C THR A 41 -3.41 13.92 -4.91
N VAL A 42 -3.96 12.79 -4.41
CA VAL A 42 -3.69 11.46 -4.94
C VAL A 42 -3.92 11.52 -6.44
N ASN A 43 -2.89 11.20 -7.23
CA ASN A 43 -3.08 11.07 -8.67
C ASN A 43 -3.87 9.79 -8.89
N HIS A 44 -5.18 9.92 -8.96
CA HIS A 44 -6.11 8.80 -9.03
C HIS A 44 -5.87 7.92 -10.26
N TRP A 45 -5.32 8.46 -11.34
CA TRP A 45 -4.93 7.66 -12.49
C TRP A 45 -3.73 6.75 -12.20
N ASN A 46 -2.76 7.23 -11.42
CA ASN A 46 -1.63 6.41 -10.96
C ASN A 46 -2.08 5.36 -9.94
N ALA A 47 -2.94 5.74 -8.99
CA ALA A 47 -3.54 4.82 -8.02
C ALA A 47 -4.34 3.73 -8.74
N TYR A 48 -5.18 4.10 -9.71
CA TYR A 48 -5.89 3.15 -10.56
C TYR A 48 -4.94 2.28 -11.38
N SER A 49 -3.84 2.82 -11.91
CA SER A 49 -2.85 2.03 -12.65
C SER A 49 -2.18 0.97 -11.80
N SER A 50 -1.99 1.22 -10.51
CA SER A 50 -1.51 0.22 -9.54
C SER A 50 -2.59 -0.80 -9.24
N TYR A 51 -3.79 -0.34 -8.87
CA TYR A 51 -4.96 -1.17 -8.61
C TYR A 51 -5.27 -2.13 -9.77
N PHE A 52 -5.21 -1.64 -11.00
CA PHE A 52 -5.47 -2.40 -12.22
C PHE A 52 -4.48 -3.57 -12.40
N LYS A 53 -3.21 -3.40 -12.03
CA LYS A 53 -2.22 -4.49 -12.12
C LYS A 53 -2.54 -5.59 -11.13
N ASP A 54 -2.90 -5.23 -9.90
CA ASP A 54 -3.21 -6.18 -8.84
C ASP A 54 -4.56 -6.88 -9.07
N ASN A 55 -5.50 -6.22 -9.77
CA ASN A 55 -6.86 -6.69 -10.00
C ASN A 55 -7.15 -7.03 -11.47
N LEU A 56 -6.10 -7.28 -12.26
CA LEU A 56 -6.14 -7.37 -13.73
C LEU A 56 -7.31 -8.22 -14.27
N LYS A 57 -7.51 -9.42 -13.72
CA LYS A 57 -8.56 -10.33 -14.15
C LYS A 57 -9.97 -9.76 -13.93
N ASN A 58 -10.18 -9.09 -12.79
CA ASN A 58 -11.47 -8.48 -12.45
C ASN A 58 -11.72 -7.24 -13.30
N GLU A 59 -10.70 -6.41 -13.52
CA GLU A 59 -10.81 -5.22 -14.39
C GLU A 59 -11.15 -5.60 -15.83
N LEU A 60 -10.50 -6.63 -16.37
CA LEU A 60 -10.80 -7.11 -17.72
C LEU A 60 -12.20 -7.73 -17.81
N ALA A 61 -12.66 -8.41 -16.74
CA ALA A 61 -14.03 -8.93 -16.69
C ALA A 61 -15.09 -7.81 -16.79
N ARG A 62 -14.79 -6.57 -16.34
CA ARG A 62 -15.69 -5.43 -16.52
C ARG A 62 -15.94 -5.09 -18.00
N LEU A 63 -14.99 -5.38 -18.89
CA LEU A 63 -15.17 -5.19 -20.33
C LEU A 63 -16.08 -6.26 -20.95
N GLY A 64 -16.42 -7.33 -20.21
CA GLY A 64 -17.22 -8.44 -20.70
C GLY A 64 -16.61 -9.07 -21.95
N GLY A 65 -17.45 -9.38 -22.95
CA GLY A 65 -17.01 -9.97 -24.23
C GLY A 65 -16.16 -9.06 -25.12
N LYS A 66 -15.84 -7.83 -24.68
CA LYS A 66 -14.92 -6.91 -25.38
C LYS A 66 -13.49 -6.96 -24.81
N ALA A 67 -13.23 -7.84 -23.84
CA ALA A 67 -11.88 -8.05 -23.32
C ALA A 67 -10.98 -8.64 -24.42
N PRO A 68 -9.83 -8.02 -24.73
CA PRO A 68 -8.89 -8.61 -25.68
C PRO A 68 -8.34 -9.94 -25.14
N GLU A 69 -8.11 -10.91 -26.04
CA GLU A 69 -7.46 -12.18 -25.67
C GLU A 69 -6.07 -11.91 -25.07
N MET A 70 -5.76 -12.61 -23.98
CA MET A 70 -4.57 -12.36 -23.16
C MET A 70 -3.27 -12.67 -23.91
N HIS A 71 -2.70 -11.68 -24.58
CA HIS A 71 -1.31 -11.70 -25.03
C HIS A 71 -0.61 -10.39 -24.62
N GLY A 72 -0.08 -10.36 -23.40
CA GLY A 72 0.77 -9.27 -22.89
C GLY A 72 0.07 -8.22 -22.03
N THR A 73 0.76 -7.10 -21.80
CA THR A 73 0.25 -5.98 -21.00
C THR A 73 -0.91 -5.29 -21.73
N PRO A 74 -2.08 -5.12 -21.10
CA PRO A 74 -3.20 -4.42 -21.72
C PRO A 74 -2.84 -3.01 -22.16
N SER A 75 -3.34 -2.58 -23.31
CA SER A 75 -3.08 -1.24 -23.83
C SER A 75 -3.62 -0.15 -22.91
N THR A 76 -3.06 1.05 -22.99
CA THR A 76 -3.56 2.22 -22.25
C THR A 76 -5.05 2.45 -22.49
N THR A 77 -5.53 2.24 -23.72
CA THR A 77 -6.94 2.35 -24.09
C THR A 77 -7.83 1.36 -23.34
N VAL A 78 -7.39 0.10 -23.23
CA VAL A 78 -8.12 -0.94 -22.48
C VAL A 78 -8.24 -0.53 -21.01
N ARG A 79 -7.14 -0.04 -20.42
CA ARG A 79 -7.14 0.43 -19.03
C ARG A 79 -8.04 1.66 -18.83
N CYS A 80 -8.05 2.62 -19.76
CA CYS A 80 -8.97 3.76 -19.69
C CYS A 80 -10.43 3.29 -19.70
N ASN A 81 -10.78 2.32 -20.55
CA ASN A 81 -12.14 1.80 -20.62
C ASN A 81 -12.54 1.08 -19.32
N CYS A 82 -11.66 0.24 -18.76
CA CYS A 82 -11.87 -0.36 -17.45
C CYS A 82 -12.05 0.70 -16.36
N TYR A 83 -11.31 1.81 -16.43
CA TYR A 83 -11.39 2.87 -15.44
C TYR A 83 -12.74 3.59 -15.46
N GLU A 84 -13.27 3.91 -16.65
CA GLU A 84 -14.60 4.50 -16.76
C GLU A 84 -15.69 3.55 -16.23
N LEU A 85 -15.57 2.25 -16.53
CA LEU A 85 -16.50 1.25 -16.00
C LEU A 85 -16.38 1.07 -14.49
N PHE A 86 -15.16 1.10 -13.94
CA PHE A 86 -14.92 1.10 -12.51
C PHE A 86 -15.56 2.30 -11.81
N LYS A 87 -15.42 3.51 -12.37
CA LYS A 87 -16.08 4.70 -11.84
C LYS A 87 -17.60 4.59 -11.93
N ALA A 88 -18.13 4.04 -13.02
CA ALA A 88 -19.57 3.83 -13.21
C ALA A 88 -20.15 2.80 -12.23
N GLU A 89 -19.39 1.77 -11.86
CA GLU A 89 -19.77 0.78 -10.84
C GLU A 89 -19.76 1.39 -9.42
N PHE A 90 -18.86 2.35 -9.17
CA PHE A 90 -18.66 2.97 -7.84
C PHE A 90 -18.70 4.51 -7.89
N PRO A 91 -19.82 5.13 -8.31
CA PRO A 91 -19.88 6.57 -8.62
C PRO A 91 -19.44 7.47 -7.46
N ASP A 92 -19.80 7.13 -6.23
CA ASP A 92 -19.48 7.93 -5.04
C ASP A 92 -18.29 7.41 -4.24
N LYS A 93 -17.71 6.26 -4.63
CA LYS A 93 -16.74 5.52 -3.80
C LYS A 93 -15.43 5.22 -4.51
N TRP A 94 -15.36 5.38 -5.83
CA TRP A 94 -14.19 4.99 -6.62
C TRP A 94 -12.89 5.65 -6.11
N GLN A 95 -12.93 6.92 -5.71
CA GLN A 95 -11.76 7.63 -5.15
C GLN A 95 -11.29 6.96 -3.86
N ARG A 96 -12.22 6.74 -2.93
CA ARG A 96 -11.95 6.15 -1.63
C ARG A 96 -11.41 4.72 -1.75
N ILE A 97 -11.91 3.95 -2.72
CA ILE A 97 -11.41 2.59 -3.00
C ILE A 97 -9.93 2.64 -3.42
N LEU A 98 -9.57 3.57 -4.30
CA LEU A 98 -8.19 3.72 -4.76
C LEU A 98 -7.25 4.20 -3.64
N GLU A 99 -7.69 5.16 -2.84
CA GLU A 99 -6.93 5.62 -1.67
C GLU A 99 -6.71 4.49 -0.66
N LEU A 100 -7.73 3.66 -0.40
CA LEU A 100 -7.62 2.53 0.52
C LEU A 100 -6.70 1.44 -0.02
N HIS A 101 -6.72 1.19 -1.33
CA HIS A 101 -5.77 0.27 -1.99
C HIS A 101 -4.33 0.77 -1.86
N GLU A 102 -4.09 2.05 -2.10
CA GLU A 102 -2.75 2.63 -1.94
C GLU A 102 -2.29 2.62 -0.48
N GLN A 103 -3.17 2.96 0.46
CA GLN A 103 -2.90 2.87 1.91
C GLN A 103 -2.57 1.44 2.34
N SER A 104 -3.32 0.44 1.85
CA SER A 104 -3.06 -0.95 2.21
C SER A 104 -1.73 -1.45 1.65
N ALA A 105 -1.37 -1.06 0.41
CA ALA A 105 -0.06 -1.36 -0.16
C ALA A 105 1.09 -0.72 0.65
N MET A 106 0.91 0.51 1.15
CA MET A 106 1.89 1.15 2.02
C MET A 106 2.05 0.45 3.38
N LEU A 107 0.95 0.01 3.98
CA LEU A 107 0.92 -0.65 5.28
C LEU A 107 1.48 -2.08 5.23
N LEU A 108 1.15 -2.84 4.18
CA LEU A 108 1.66 -4.20 3.98
C LEU A 108 3.15 -4.22 3.61
N GLY A 109 3.69 -3.08 3.15
CA GLY A 109 5.05 -2.98 2.67
C GLY A 109 5.29 -3.78 1.40
N ASN A 110 6.55 -3.79 0.92
CA ASN A 110 6.89 -4.65 -0.21
C ASN A 110 6.71 -6.12 0.20
N PRO A 111 6.07 -6.96 -0.63
CA PRO A 111 5.94 -8.39 -0.35
C PRO A 111 7.34 -8.98 -0.20
N GLN A 112 7.70 -9.34 1.02
CA GLN A 112 8.95 -10.04 1.29
C GLN A 112 8.77 -11.53 1.02
N THR A 113 9.71 -12.13 0.32
CA THR A 113 9.77 -13.59 0.20
C THR A 113 10.15 -14.21 1.55
N VAL A 114 9.85 -15.50 1.74
CA VAL A 114 10.30 -16.26 2.92
C VAL A 114 11.83 -16.16 3.08
N ALA A 115 12.57 -16.18 1.97
CA ALA A 115 14.02 -16.03 1.96
C ALA A 115 14.48 -14.65 2.45
N MET A 116 13.81 -13.56 2.05
CA MET A 116 14.13 -12.22 2.54
C MET A 116 13.86 -12.08 4.04
N ARG A 117 12.75 -12.64 4.53
CA ARG A 117 12.46 -12.69 5.97
C ARG A 117 13.51 -13.51 6.72
N GLY A 118 13.94 -14.64 6.14
CA GLY A 118 15.01 -15.47 6.68
C GLY A 118 16.34 -14.73 6.77
N GLN A 119 16.74 -14.00 5.73
CA GLN A 119 17.98 -13.20 5.74
C GLN A 119 17.94 -12.07 6.78
N GLU A 120 16.82 -11.35 6.88
CA GLU A 120 16.66 -10.31 7.89
C GLU A 120 16.70 -10.90 9.30
N PHE A 121 16.02 -12.03 9.54
CA PHE A 121 16.10 -12.74 10.82
C PHE A 121 17.53 -13.17 11.17
N GLN A 122 18.28 -13.70 10.21
CA GLN A 122 19.68 -14.10 10.40
C GLN A 122 20.60 -12.92 10.72
N LYS A 123 20.40 -11.75 10.10
CA LYS A 123 21.13 -10.52 10.44
C LYS A 123 20.90 -10.09 11.89
N PHE A 124 19.69 -10.25 12.41
CA PHE A 124 19.40 -9.97 13.82
C PHE A 124 19.98 -11.05 14.74
N GLY A 125 19.88 -12.33 14.35
CA GLY A 125 20.48 -13.44 15.09
C GLY A 125 22.00 -13.31 15.26
N THR A 126 22.72 -12.97 14.20
CA THR A 126 24.18 -12.75 14.26
C THR A 126 24.57 -11.55 15.12
N LYS A 127 23.71 -10.53 15.24
CA LYS A 127 23.91 -9.40 16.16
C LYS A 127 23.76 -9.76 17.63
N ILE A 128 22.95 -10.77 17.95
CA ILE A 128 22.71 -11.23 19.33
C ILE A 128 23.76 -12.26 19.75
N SER A 129 24.20 -13.13 18.84
CA SER A 129 25.24 -14.13 19.11
C SER A 129 26.68 -13.59 19.09
N GLY A 130 26.86 -12.28 18.91
CA GLY A 130 28.16 -11.60 18.90
C GLY A 130 28.53 -10.90 20.23
N LEU A 131 27.75 -11.12 21.28
CA LEU A 131 28.09 -10.83 22.69
C LEU A 131 28.46 -12.14 23.39
#